data_AF-A0AA38U4H1-F1
#
_entry.id   AF-A0AA38U4H1-F1
#
_cell.length_a   1.000
_cell.length_b   1.000
_cell.length_c   1.000
_cell.angle_alpha   90.00
_cell.angle_beta   90.00
_cell.angle_gamma   90.00
#
_symmetry.space_group_name_H-M   'P 1'
#
loop_
_entity.id
_entity.type
_entity.pdbx_description
1 polymer ?
#
loop_
_entity_poly.entity_id
_entity_poly.type
_entity_poly.pdbx_seq_one_letter_code
_entity_poly.pdbx_strand_id
1 'polypeptide(L)'
;EGFVNVLNKLTAAEKETWQREVAPIRSALYKTRQISFKIIYSTTDLLPKWREHIGKTKFKGQVLPRDVATRWNSTYDMLAAFLEMKEPVTAF
;
A
#
# COMPACT_ATOMS: atom_id res chain seq x y z
N GLU A 1 -14.64 -28.33 7.19
CA GLU A 1 -14.25 -27.77 8.49
C GLU A 1 -13.88 -26.31 8.28
N GLY A 2 -14.62 -25.41 8.94
CA GLY A 2 -14.70 -24.00 8.57
C GLY A 2 -13.59 -23.13 9.17
N PHE A 3 -13.16 -22.13 8.42
CA PHE A 3 -12.28 -21.06 8.92
C PHE A 3 -12.84 -20.49 10.23
N VAL A 4 -12.17 -20.75 11.34
CA VAL A 4 -12.52 -20.18 12.63
C VAL A 4 -12.13 -18.71 12.58
N ASN A 5 -13.14 -17.82 12.58
CA ASN A 5 -12.87 -16.40 12.76
C ASN A 5 -12.43 -16.16 14.21
N VAL A 6 -11.11 -16.11 14.43
CA VAL A 6 -10.48 -15.93 15.75
C VAL A 6 -10.98 -14.66 16.44
N LEU A 7 -11.36 -13.62 15.68
CA LEU A 7 -11.92 -12.40 16.25
C LEU A 7 -13.25 -12.64 16.96
N ASN A 8 -14.04 -13.64 16.55
CA ASN A 8 -15.31 -13.94 17.21
C ASN A 8 -15.12 -14.52 18.61
N LYS A 9 -13.93 -15.06 18.93
CA LYS A 9 -13.59 -15.60 20.25
C LYS A 9 -13.10 -14.55 21.23
N LEU A 10 -12.77 -13.35 20.75
CA LEU A 10 -12.29 -12.25 21.59
C LEU A 10 -13.44 -11.60 22.37
N THR A 11 -13.14 -11.22 23.60
CA THR A 11 -13.98 -10.35 24.43
C THR A 11 -14.09 -8.96 23.80
N ALA A 12 -15.05 -8.15 24.26
CA ALA A 12 -15.24 -6.79 23.75
C ALA A 12 -13.99 -5.91 23.96
N ALA A 13 -13.34 -6.02 25.12
CA ALA A 13 -12.13 -5.26 25.44
C ALA A 13 -10.93 -5.67 24.55
N GLU A 14 -10.76 -6.96 24.29
CA GLU A 14 -9.71 -7.47 23.40
C GLU A 14 -9.96 -7.05 21.94
N LYS A 15 -11.23 -7.06 21.49
CA LYS A 15 -11.59 -6.56 20.16
C LYS A 15 -11.26 -5.09 20.00
N GLU A 16 -11.57 -4.27 21.00
CA GLU A 16 -11.29 -2.84 20.95
C GLU A 16 -9.78 -2.58 20.87
N THR A 17 -9.00 -3.26 21.71
CA THR A 17 -7.54 -3.18 21.71
C THR A 17 -6.98 -3.57 20.34
N TRP A 18 -7.41 -4.71 19.80
CA TRP A 18 -6.99 -5.18 18.49
C TRP A 18 -7.34 -4.18 17.37
N GLN A 19 -8.55 -3.62 17.38
CA GLN A 19 -8.93 -2.61 16.37
C GLN A 19 -8.05 -1.38 16.45
N ARG A 20 -7.74 -0.90 17.67
CA ARG A 20 -6.86 0.26 17.90
C ARG A 20 -5.46 0.02 17.34
N GLU A 21 -4.90 -1.16 17.57
CA GLU A 21 -3.56 -1.54 17.10
C GLU A 21 -3.49 -1.77 15.59
N VAL A 22 -4.53 -2.37 14.99
CA VAL A 22 -4.55 -2.70 13.56
C VAL A 22 -4.99 -1.54 12.68
N ALA A 23 -5.75 -0.57 13.22
CA ALA A 23 -6.19 0.63 12.52
C ALA A 23 -5.07 1.37 11.76
N PRO A 24 -3.90 1.69 12.36
CA PRO A 24 -2.83 2.38 11.64
C PRO A 24 -2.28 1.54 10.49
N ILE A 25 -2.12 0.22 10.68
CA ILE A 25 -1.61 -0.70 9.66
C ILE A 25 -2.58 -0.77 8.47
N ARG A 26 -3.88 -0.92 8.73
CA ARG A 26 -4.92 -0.91 7.69
C ARG A 26 -4.98 0.41 6.94
N SER A 27 -4.87 1.53 7.66
CA SER A 27 -4.86 2.86 7.06
C SER A 27 -3.65 3.05 6.15
N ALA A 28 -2.46 2.65 6.60
CA ALA A 28 -1.24 2.68 5.78
C ALA A 28 -1.36 1.81 4.53
N LEU A 29 -1.87 0.58 4.66
CA LEU A 29 -2.09 -0.32 3.53
C LEU A 29 -3.11 0.26 2.53
N TYR A 30 -4.19 0.86 3.02
CA TYR A 30 -5.16 1.52 2.15
C TYR A 30 -4.55 2.71 1.39
N LYS A 31 -3.80 3.56 2.08
CA LYS A 31 -3.13 4.73 1.47
C LYS A 31 -2.13 4.34 0.40
N THR A 32 -1.29 3.33 0.66
CA THR A 32 -0.30 2.83 -0.32
C THR A 32 -0.96 2.31 -1.59
N ARG A 33 -2.03 1.49 -1.45
CA ARG A 33 -2.84 1.03 -2.59
C ARG A 33 -3.43 2.20 -3.39
N GLN A 34 -3.99 3.19 -2.70
CA GLN A 34 -4.61 4.36 -3.34
C GLN A 34 -3.59 5.22 -4.09
N ILE A 35 -2.41 5.47 -3.53
CA ILE A 35 -1.35 6.25 -4.17
C ILE A 35 -0.90 5.56 -5.46
N SER A 36 -0.56 4.28 -5.37
CA SER A 36 -0.12 3.50 -6.55
C SER A 36 -1.19 3.47 -7.64
N PHE A 37 -2.44 3.21 -7.27
CA PHE A 37 -3.57 3.23 -8.20
C PHE A 37 -3.72 4.60 -8.88
N LYS A 38 -3.77 5.70 -8.11
CA LYS A 38 -3.96 7.04 -8.67
C LYS A 38 -2.82 7.43 -9.61
N ILE A 39 -1.57 7.13 -9.24
CA ILE A 39 -0.41 7.41 -10.10
C ILE A 39 -0.48 6.62 -11.40
N ILE A 40 -0.75 5.30 -11.35
CA ILE A 40 -0.80 4.46 -12.55
C ILE A 40 -1.94 4.86 -13.49
N TYR A 41 -3.12 5.16 -12.93
CA TYR A 41 -4.34 5.39 -13.72
C TYR A 41 -4.54 6.85 -14.13
N SER A 42 -3.88 7.82 -13.51
CA SER A 42 -3.85 9.21 -13.97
C SER A 42 -2.72 9.40 -14.98
N THR A 43 -2.93 8.87 -16.18
CA THR A 43 -1.91 8.79 -17.24
C THR A 43 -1.46 10.14 -17.78
N THR A 44 -2.28 11.18 -17.62
CA THR A 44 -2.04 12.52 -18.16
C THR A 44 -1.50 13.52 -17.14
N ASP A 45 -1.70 13.29 -15.84
CA ASP A 45 -1.33 14.25 -14.80
C ASP A 45 -0.36 13.65 -13.77
N LEU A 46 -0.78 12.63 -13.02
CA LEU A 46 0.06 12.09 -11.94
C LEU A 46 1.19 11.20 -12.48
N LEU A 47 0.94 10.39 -13.51
CA LEU A 47 1.98 9.49 -14.05
C LEU A 47 3.16 10.26 -14.66
N PRO A 48 2.95 11.31 -15.49
CA PRO A 48 4.06 12.12 -15.98
C PRO A 48 4.81 12.84 -14.85
N LYS A 49 4.09 13.47 -13.90
CA LYS A 49 4.70 14.12 -12.72
C LYS A 49 5.53 13.15 -11.89
N TRP A 50 5.01 11.95 -11.66
CA TRP A 50 5.75 10.89 -10.97
C TRP A 50 7.03 10.53 -11.71
N ARG A 51 6.97 10.33 -13.03
CA ARG A 51 8.15 10.01 -13.87
C ARG A 51 9.21 11.10 -13.83
N GLU A 52 8.80 12.37 -13.80
CA GLU A 52 9.72 13.50 -13.63
C GLU A 52 10.36 13.50 -12.24
N HIS A 53 9.55 13.31 -11.19
CA HIS A 53 9.98 13.27 -9.79
C HIS A 53 11.01 12.18 -9.53
N ILE A 54 10.71 10.94 -9.92
CA ILE A 54 11.64 9.82 -9.77
C ILE A 54 12.85 9.93 -10.70
N GLY A 55 12.75 10.68 -11.79
CA GLY A 55 13.79 10.81 -12.81
C GLY A 55 15.09 11.39 -12.27
N LYS A 56 15.00 12.08 -11.13
CA LYS A 56 16.10 12.67 -10.37
C LYS A 56 16.67 11.74 -9.30
N THR A 57 16.16 10.51 -9.18
CA THR A 57 16.53 9.52 -8.17
C THR A 57 17.12 8.26 -8.80
N LYS A 58 17.64 7.35 -7.96
CA LYS A 58 18.08 6.01 -8.41
C LYS A 58 16.97 5.13 -8.99
N PHE A 59 15.70 5.50 -8.77
CA PHE A 59 14.52 4.76 -9.24
C PHE A 59 13.99 5.27 -10.58
N LYS A 60 14.81 5.98 -11.36
CA LYS A 60 14.45 6.52 -12.66
C LYS A 60 13.79 5.45 -13.54
N GLY A 61 12.60 5.78 -14.04
CA GLY A 61 11.82 4.90 -14.93
C GLY A 61 10.96 3.85 -14.20
N GLN A 62 11.04 3.73 -12.88
CA GLN A 62 10.22 2.80 -12.10
C GLN A 62 8.87 3.40 -11.72
N VAL A 63 7.83 2.58 -11.66
CA VAL A 63 6.51 3.01 -11.15
C VAL A 63 6.17 2.14 -9.95
N LEU A 64 5.51 2.71 -8.95
CA LEU A 64 5.03 1.96 -7.80
C LEU A 64 4.18 0.77 -8.27
N PRO A 65 4.45 -0.46 -7.81
CA PRO A 65 3.58 -1.59 -8.12
C PRO A 65 2.20 -1.35 -7.54
N ARG A 66 1.15 -1.85 -8.20
CA ARG A 66 -0.20 -1.87 -7.64
C ARG A 66 -0.51 -3.24 -7.07
N ASP A 67 -1.37 -3.24 -6.06
CA ASP A 67 -1.99 -4.46 -5.58
C ASP A 67 -3.01 -4.99 -6.61
N VAL A 68 -2.96 -6.29 -6.91
CA VAL A 68 -3.75 -6.96 -7.95
C VAL A 68 -4.38 -8.22 -7.36
N ALA A 69 -5.72 -8.25 -7.28
CA ALA A 69 -6.45 -9.35 -6.64
C ALA A 69 -6.16 -10.75 -7.21
N THR A 70 -5.75 -10.83 -8.48
CA THR A 70 -5.45 -12.11 -9.15
C THR A 70 -3.99 -12.57 -8.98
N ARG A 71 -3.13 -11.78 -8.34
CA ARG A 71 -1.71 -12.10 -8.12
C ARG A 71 -1.45 -12.32 -6.64
N TRP A 72 -1.04 -13.53 -6.26
CA TRP A 72 -0.93 -13.94 -4.85
C TRP A 72 0.00 -13.07 -4.00
N ASN A 73 1.06 -12.50 -4.59
CA ASN A 73 2.07 -11.72 -3.86
C ASN A 73 2.02 -10.22 -4.13
N SER A 74 1.01 -9.70 -4.85
CA SER A 74 1.01 -8.27 -5.25
C SER A 74 0.98 -7.30 -4.08
N THR A 75 0.33 -7.66 -2.97
CA THR A 75 0.33 -6.83 -1.77
C THR A 75 1.74 -6.72 -1.18
N TYR A 76 2.45 -7.85 -1.11
CA TYR A 76 3.83 -7.88 -0.61
C TYR A 76 4.76 -7.10 -1.53
N ASP A 77 4.72 -7.37 -2.83
CA ASP A 77 5.57 -6.70 -3.82
C ASP A 77 5.36 -5.18 -3.82
N MET A 78 4.09 -4.74 -3.70
CA MET A 78 3.75 -3.33 -3.54
C MET A 78 4.39 -2.75 -2.28
N LEU A 79 4.21 -3.39 -1.12
CA LEU A 79 4.75 -2.89 0.14
C LEU A 79 6.29 -2.85 0.15
N ALA A 80 6.94 -3.87 -0.40
CA ALA A 80 8.39 -3.92 -0.54
C ALA A 80 8.91 -2.73 -1.36
N ALA A 81 8.31 -2.48 -2.52
CA ALA A 81 8.68 -1.34 -3.36
C ALA A 81 8.39 0.01 -2.67
N PHE A 82 7.29 0.14 -1.92
CA PHE A 82 7.01 1.36 -1.15
C PHE A 82 8.05 1.63 -0.06
N LEU A 83 8.59 0.58 0.56
CA LEU A 83 9.67 0.71 1.55
C LEU A 83 11.00 1.08 0.89
N GLU A 84 11.33 0.46 -0.24
CA GLU A 84 12.53 0.81 -1.01
C GLU A 84 12.47 2.26 -1.53
N MET A 85 11.30 2.68 -2.02
CA MET A 85 11.05 4.00 -2.58
C MET A 85 10.49 4.99 -1.54
N LYS A 86 10.70 4.77 -0.24
CA LYS A 86 10.08 5.57 0.83
C LYS A 86 10.36 7.07 0.69
N GLU A 87 11.61 7.43 0.42
CA GLU A 87 12.04 8.84 0.26
C GLU A 87 11.29 9.54 -0.89
N PRO A 88 11.34 9.06 -2.15
CA PRO A 88 10.62 9.71 -3.23
C PRO A 88 9.10 9.67 -3.03
N VAL A 89 8.54 8.61 -2.44
CA VAL A 89 7.10 8.54 -2.16
C VAL A 89 6.66 9.60 -1.14
N THR A 90 7.48 9.87 -0.13
CA THR A 90 7.16 10.86 0.92
C THR A 90 7.32 12.30 0.40
N ALA A 91 8.19 12.50 -0.60
CA ALA A 91 8.46 13.80 -1.20
C ALA A 91 7.54 14.16 -2.39
N PHE A 92 6.71 13.22 -2.86
CA PHE A 92 5.78 13.40 -3.98
C PHE A 92 4.40 13.86 -3.49
#